data_AF-A0A537KAI7-F1
#
_entry.id   AF-A0A537KAI7-F1
#
_cell.length_a   1.000
_cell.length_b   1.000
_cell.length_c   1.000
_cell.angle_alpha   90.00
_cell.angle_beta   90.00
_cell.angle_gamma   90.00
#
_symmetry.space_group_name_H-M   'P 1'
#
loop_
_entity.id
_entity.type
_entity.pdbx_description
1 polymer ?
#
loop_
_entity_poly.entity_id
_entity_poly.type
_entity_poly.pdbx_seq_one_letter_code
_entity_poly.pdbx_strand_id
1 'polypeptide(L)'
;MSPVVAHLERDESTVTLLRELVAHLRQNRTQLREEWARRITEAKLLTAMSADEVFAEATAVYDNYLEALETGSIEALEAYARNLSERIIPRGVETDEVVGIVLLLRDVLARSLFAKYR
;
A
#
# COMPACT_ATOMS: atom_id res chain seq x y z
N MET A 1 2.68 18.85 -34.45
CA MET A 1 1.70 17.97 -33.76
C MET A 1 0.76 18.83 -32.93
N SER A 2 -0.54 18.50 -32.90
CA SER A 2 -1.55 19.27 -32.14
C SER A 2 -1.39 19.01 -30.63
N PRO A 3 -1.49 20.03 -29.76
CA PRO A 3 -1.34 19.88 -28.30
C PRO A 3 -2.35 18.90 -27.68
N VAL A 4 -3.50 18.69 -28.32
CA VAL A 4 -4.53 17.73 -27.88
C VAL A 4 -4.07 16.29 -28.03
N VAL A 5 -3.34 15.96 -29.11
CA VAL A 5 -2.84 14.60 -29.37
C VAL A 5 -1.77 14.20 -28.35
N ALA A 6 -0.87 15.13 -28.00
CA ALA A 6 0.18 14.90 -27.01
C ALA A 6 -0.35 14.72 -25.57
N HIS A 7 -1.55 15.22 -25.27
CA HIS A 7 -2.19 15.02 -23.96
C HIS A 7 -2.85 13.63 -23.87
N LEU A 8 -3.55 13.22 -24.93
CA LEU A 8 -4.18 11.90 -25.02
C LEU A 8 -3.15 10.75 -25.02
N GLU A 9 -2.02 10.91 -25.74
CA GLU A 9 -0.91 9.94 -25.73
C GLU A 9 -0.25 9.84 -24.34
N ARG A 10 -0.16 10.96 -23.61
CA ARG A 10 0.34 10.98 -22.23
C ARG A 10 -0.60 10.24 -21.29
N ASP A 11 -1.91 10.43 -21.41
CA ASP A 11 -2.90 9.74 -20.58
C ASP A 11 -2.88 8.23 -20.85
N GLU A 12 -2.79 7.81 -22.11
CA GLU A 12 -2.71 6.39 -22.48
C GLU A 12 -1.42 5.73 -21.98
N SER A 13 -0.29 6.43 -22.06
CA SER A 13 0.99 5.95 -21.52
C SER A 13 0.95 5.82 -19.99
N THR A 14 0.28 6.75 -19.30
CA THR A 14 0.13 6.75 -17.84
C THR A 14 -0.77 5.61 -17.37
N VAL A 15 -1.89 5.38 -18.07
CA VAL A 15 -2.80 4.25 -17.79
C VAL A 15 -2.09 2.92 -18.02
N THR A 16 -1.28 2.80 -19.07
CA THR A 16 -0.50 1.58 -19.34
C THR A 16 0.52 1.33 -18.23
N LEU A 17 1.25 2.36 -17.81
CA LEU A 17 2.21 2.26 -16.71
C LEU A 17 1.54 1.88 -15.39
N LEU A 18 0.38 2.45 -15.08
CA LEU A 18 -0.39 2.10 -13.88
C LEU A 18 -0.81 0.62 -13.90
N ARG A 19 -1.29 0.11 -15.04
CA ARG A 19 -1.64 -1.32 -15.17
C ARG A 19 -0.44 -2.23 -14.96
N GLU A 20 0.71 -1.89 -15.53
CA GLU A 20 1.95 -2.65 -15.33
C GLU A 20 2.44 -2.64 -13.88
N LEU A 21 2.29 -1.49 -13.21
CA LEU A 21 2.61 -1.32 -11.80
C LEU A 21 1.69 -2.21 -10.94
N VAL A 22 0.38 -2.13 -11.14
CA VAL A 22 -0.61 -2.96 -10.42
C VAL A 22 -0.34 -4.44 -10.66
N ALA A 23 -0.06 -4.86 -11.90
CA ALA A 23 0.29 -6.24 -12.22
C ALA A 23 1.55 -6.71 -11.46
N HIS A 24 2.58 -5.87 -11.39
CA HIS A 24 3.80 -6.16 -10.62
C HIS A 24 3.52 -6.34 -9.13
N LEU A 25 2.77 -5.42 -8.54
CA LEU A 25 2.41 -5.47 -7.12
C LEU A 25 1.52 -6.68 -6.80
N ARG A 26 0.64 -7.07 -7.72
CA ARG A 26 -0.19 -8.28 -7.59
C ARG A 26 0.65 -9.55 -7.65
N GLN A 27 1.60 -9.62 -8.60
CA GLN A 27 2.47 -10.79 -8.74
C GLN A 27 3.37 -11.01 -7.51
N ASN A 28 3.84 -9.93 -6.90
CA ASN A 28 4.74 -9.96 -5.73
C ASN A 28 4.00 -9.82 -4.40
N ARG A 29 2.67 -9.93 -4.40
CA ARG A 29 1.77 -9.66 -3.27
C ARG A 29 2.23 -10.28 -1.94
N THR A 30 2.50 -11.58 -1.94
CA THR A 30 2.86 -12.32 -0.73
C THR A 30 4.17 -11.81 -0.15
N GLN A 31 5.22 -11.76 -0.98
CA GLN A 31 6.55 -11.30 -0.58
C GLN A 31 6.50 -9.86 -0.03
N LEU A 32 5.75 -8.96 -0.67
CA LEU A 32 5.68 -7.56 -0.27
C LEU A 32 4.96 -7.39 1.08
N ARG A 33 3.95 -8.22 1.38
CA ARG A 33 3.26 -8.19 2.68
C ARG A 33 4.11 -8.75 3.80
N GLU A 34 4.78 -9.87 3.56
CA GLU A 34 5.71 -10.46 4.52
C GLU A 34 6.84 -9.49 4.85
N GLU A 35 7.44 -8.87 3.82
CA GLU A 35 8.49 -7.88 4.00
C GLU A 35 8.00 -6.64 4.75
N TRP A 36 6.78 -6.18 4.46
CA TRP A 36 6.20 -5.04 5.16
C TRP A 36 5.90 -5.36 6.63
N ALA A 37 5.27 -6.49 6.93
CA ALA A 37 4.99 -6.94 8.29
C ALA A 37 6.27 -7.14 9.11
N ARG A 38 7.31 -7.72 8.48
CA ARG A 38 8.65 -7.86 9.08
C ARG A 38 9.21 -6.49 9.47
N ARG A 39 9.13 -5.49 8.58
CA ARG A 39 9.64 -4.13 8.85
C ARG A 39 8.86 -3.39 9.92
N ILE A 40 7.54 -3.55 9.98
CA ILE A 40 6.71 -2.99 11.06
C ILE A 40 7.20 -3.54 12.41
N THR A 41 7.42 -4.86 12.47
CA THR A 41 7.91 -5.56 13.67
C THR A 41 9.31 -5.09 14.06
N GLU A 42 10.23 -4.98 13.10
CA GLU A 42 11.61 -4.51 13.33
C GLU A 42 11.68 -3.04 13.77
N ALA A 43 10.79 -2.20 13.25
CA ALA A 43 10.64 -0.81 13.65
C ALA A 43 9.97 -0.65 15.02
N LYS A 44 9.51 -1.75 15.65
CA LYS A 44 8.77 -1.76 16.91
C LYS A 44 7.54 -0.85 16.86
N LEU A 45 6.83 -0.87 15.73
CA LEU A 45 5.53 -0.23 15.57
C LEU A 45 4.43 -1.27 15.83
N LEU A 46 3.28 -0.82 16.31
CA LEU A 46 2.15 -1.66 16.72
C LEU A 46 2.50 -2.70 17.79
N THR A 47 3.34 -2.34 18.76
CA THR A 47 3.74 -3.29 19.83
C THR A 47 2.57 -3.78 20.69
N ALA A 48 1.42 -3.11 20.61
CA ALA A 48 0.16 -3.52 21.22
C ALA A 48 -0.54 -4.68 20.48
N MET A 49 -0.02 -5.11 19.32
CA MET A 49 -0.57 -6.18 18.49
C MET A 49 0.43 -7.33 18.37
N SER A 50 -0.08 -8.56 18.26
CA SER A 50 0.73 -9.74 17.95
C SER A 50 1.25 -9.72 16.51
N ALA A 51 2.29 -10.49 16.21
CA ALA A 51 2.83 -10.59 14.85
C ALA A 51 1.77 -11.09 13.84
N ASP A 52 0.91 -12.01 14.25
CA ASP A 52 -0.18 -12.53 13.41
C ASP A 52 -1.24 -11.45 13.14
N GLU A 53 -1.59 -10.64 14.15
CA GLU A 53 -2.48 -9.49 13.98
C GLU A 53 -1.85 -8.44 13.05
N VAL A 54 -0.57 -8.10 13.23
CA VAL A 54 0.16 -7.18 12.34
C VAL A 54 0.17 -7.70 10.91
N PHE A 55 0.41 -8.99 10.70
CA PHE A 55 0.41 -9.59 9.37
C PHE A 55 -1.00 -9.58 8.74
N ALA A 56 -2.05 -9.83 9.53
CA ALA A 56 -3.43 -9.75 9.06
C ALA A 56 -3.82 -8.32 8.65
N GLU A 57 -3.48 -7.32 9.46
CA GLU A 57 -3.75 -5.92 9.11
C GLU A 57 -2.90 -5.46 7.91
N ALA A 58 -1.62 -5.83 7.85
CA ALA A 58 -0.77 -5.55 6.68
C ALA A 58 -1.35 -6.20 5.40
N THR A 59 -1.89 -7.41 5.51
CA THR A 59 -2.57 -8.08 4.39
C THR A 59 -3.78 -7.28 3.92
N ALA A 60 -4.64 -6.86 4.85
CA ALA A 60 -5.87 -6.14 4.53
C ALA A 60 -5.60 -4.72 4.00
N VAL A 61 -4.67 -3.96 4.60
CA VAL A 61 -4.28 -2.63 4.08
C VAL A 61 -3.68 -2.76 2.68
N TYR A 62 -2.80 -3.73 2.46
CA TYR A 62 -2.18 -3.93 1.14
C TYR A 62 -3.24 -4.27 0.08
N ASP A 63 -4.18 -5.17 0.40
CA ASP A 63 -5.27 -5.54 -0.50
C ASP A 63 -6.11 -4.32 -0.90
N ASN A 64 -6.58 -3.55 0.07
CA ASN A 64 -7.39 -2.36 -0.18
C ASN A 64 -6.59 -1.29 -0.95
N TYR A 65 -5.31 -1.13 -0.66
CA TYR A 65 -4.44 -0.21 -1.40
C TYR A 65 -4.28 -0.64 -2.86
N LEU A 66 -4.08 -1.94 -3.12
CA LEU A 66 -3.94 -2.46 -4.49
C LEU A 66 -5.24 -2.31 -5.27
N GLU A 67 -6.39 -2.58 -4.62
CA GLU A 67 -7.71 -2.37 -5.21
C GLU A 67 -7.96 -0.90 -5.55
N ALA A 68 -7.57 0.02 -4.66
CA ALA A 68 -7.68 1.45 -4.91
C ALA A 68 -6.81 1.92 -6.09
N LEU A 69 -5.61 1.35 -6.26
CA LEU A 69 -4.78 1.63 -7.42
C LEU A 69 -5.38 1.10 -8.73
N GLU A 70 -6.02 -0.06 -8.69
CA GLU A 70 -6.59 -0.69 -9.89
C GLU A 70 -7.88 -0.02 -10.34
N THR A 71 -8.73 0.36 -9.39
CA THR A 71 -10.07 0.91 -9.65
C THR A 71 -10.09 2.44 -9.69
N GLY A 72 -9.10 3.10 -9.07
CA GLY A 72 -9.10 4.54 -8.83
C GLY A 72 -10.06 4.99 -7.71
N SER A 73 -10.64 4.05 -6.97
CA SER A 73 -11.64 4.28 -5.91
C SER A 73 -11.02 4.01 -4.54
N ILE A 74 -11.25 4.91 -3.57
CA ILE A 74 -10.65 4.84 -2.23
C ILE A 74 -11.65 4.40 -1.15
N GLU A 75 -12.91 4.20 -1.51
CA GLU A 75 -14.04 3.98 -0.60
C GLU A 75 -13.83 2.74 0.28
N ALA A 76 -13.35 1.63 -0.29
CA ALA A 76 -13.04 0.41 0.45
C ALA A 76 -11.89 0.63 1.45
N LEU A 77 -10.84 1.33 1.01
CA LEU A 77 -9.69 1.68 1.84
C LEU A 77 -10.08 2.62 2.99
N GLU A 78 -10.93 3.61 2.74
CA GLU A 78 -11.45 4.53 3.75
C GLU A 78 -12.33 3.81 4.79
N ALA A 79 -13.24 2.94 4.33
CA ALA A 79 -14.10 2.15 5.21
C ALA A 79 -13.25 1.23 6.10
N TYR A 80 -12.24 0.58 5.53
CA TYR A 80 -11.32 -0.26 6.28
C TYR A 80 -10.49 0.57 7.27
N ALA A 81 -9.95 1.72 6.88
CA ALA A 81 -9.18 2.61 7.76
C ALA A 81 -10.00 3.11 8.95
N ARG A 82 -11.30 3.40 8.74
CA ARG A 82 -12.23 3.76 9.82
C ARG A 82 -12.44 2.61 10.79
N ASN A 83 -12.71 1.41 10.29
CA ASN A 83 -12.88 0.23 11.14
C ASN A 83 -11.59 -0.11 11.89
N LEU A 84 -10.42 0.11 11.29
CA LEU A 84 -9.13 -0.12 11.92
C LEU A 84 -8.88 0.90 13.04
N SER A 85 -9.14 2.19 12.80
CA SER A 85 -8.94 3.24 13.81
C SER A 85 -9.73 2.97 15.09
N GLU A 86 -10.99 2.55 14.96
CA GLU A 86 -11.84 2.13 16.09
C GLU A 86 -11.26 0.96 16.90
N ARG A 87 -10.49 0.07 16.27
CA ARG A 87 -9.84 -1.08 16.92
C ARG A 87 -8.48 -0.77 17.54
N ILE A 88 -7.73 0.19 16.98
CA ILE A 88 -6.33 0.47 17.39
C ILE A 88 -6.24 1.63 18.39
N ILE A 89 -7.14 2.62 18.36
CA ILE A 89 -7.16 3.74 19.32
C ILE A 89 -7.31 3.23 20.76
N PRO A 90 -8.25 2.31 21.09
CA PRO A 90 -8.38 1.79 22.45
C PRO A 90 -7.18 0.95 22.92
N ARG A 91 -6.34 0.47 21.99
CA ARG A 91 -5.13 -0.31 22.29
C ARG A 91 -3.90 0.58 22.55
N GLY A 92 -4.05 1.91 22.46
CA GLY A 92 -2.96 2.86 22.65
C GLY A 92 -2.01 2.96 21.46
N VAL A 93 -2.48 2.63 20.25
CA VAL A 93 -1.69 2.87 19.03
C VAL A 93 -1.70 4.37 18.72
N GLU A 94 -0.50 4.93 18.61
CA GLU A 94 -0.31 6.36 18.39
C GLU A 94 -0.36 6.73 16.91
N THR A 95 -0.66 8.00 16.62
CA THR A 95 -0.81 8.47 15.23
C THR A 95 0.50 8.39 14.44
N ASP A 96 1.63 8.60 15.10
CA ASP A 96 2.97 8.47 14.50
C ASP A 96 3.29 7.02 14.12
N GLU A 97 2.77 6.03 14.86
CA GLU A 97 2.87 4.62 14.46
C GLU A 97 2.11 4.36 13.16
N VAL A 98 0.89 4.88 13.04
CA VAL A 98 0.08 4.76 11.82
C VAL A 98 0.80 5.39 10.62
N VAL A 99 1.35 6.60 10.78
CA VAL A 99 2.13 7.25 9.73
C VAL A 99 3.38 6.45 9.39
N GLY A 100 4.08 5.91 10.41
CA GLY A 100 5.26 5.07 10.23
C GLY A 100 4.97 3.83 9.37
N ILE A 101 3.87 3.15 9.63
CA ILE A 101 3.44 1.96 8.88
C ILE A 101 3.18 2.28 7.40
N VAL A 102 2.51 3.41 7.12
CA VAL A 102 2.25 3.87 5.73
C VAL A 102 3.55 4.24 5.02
N LEU A 103 4.49 4.88 5.70
CA LEU A 103 5.81 5.20 5.14
C LEU A 103 6.63 3.94 4.85
N LEU A 104 6.54 2.92 5.70
CA LEU A 104 7.17 1.62 5.46
C LEU A 104 6.57 0.91 4.25
N LEU A 105 5.24 0.97 4.07
CA LEU A 105 4.60 0.42 2.86
C LEU A 105 5.15 1.11 1.62
N ARG A 106 5.20 2.45 1.61
CA ARG A 106 5.76 3.23 0.51
C ARG A 106 7.19 2.81 0.18
N ASP A 107 8.05 2.60 1.18
CA ASP A 107 9.44 2.16 0.98
C ASP A 107 9.52 0.75 0.38
N VAL A 108 8.73 -0.21 0.89
CA VAL A 108 8.68 -1.59 0.36
C VAL A 108 8.24 -1.62 -1.10
N LEU A 109 7.17 -0.89 -1.43
CA LEU A 109 6.67 -0.80 -2.79
C LEU A 109 7.69 -0.12 -3.71
N ALA A 110 8.30 0.99 -3.27
CA ALA A 110 9.31 1.69 -4.05
C ALA A 110 10.50 0.79 -4.38
N ARG A 111 11.04 0.04 -3.40
CA ARG A 111 12.15 -0.90 -3.62
C ARG A 111 11.80 -1.99 -4.62
N SER A 112 10.59 -2.53 -4.53
CA SER A 112 10.09 -3.55 -5.47
C SER A 112 10.00 -3.01 -6.90
N LEU A 113 9.51 -1.77 -7.05
CA LEU A 113 9.41 -1.12 -8.36
C LEU A 113 10.79 -0.77 -8.92
N PHE A 114 11.70 -0.23 -8.10
CA PHE A 114 13.07 0.00 -8.53
C PHE A 114 13.74 -1.30 -8.97
N ALA A 115 13.54 -2.41 -8.27
CA ALA A 115 14.12 -3.69 -8.70
C ALA A 115 13.63 -4.16 -10.08
N LYS A 116 12.39 -3.80 -10.49
CA LYS A 116 11.84 -4.15 -11.80
C LYS A 116 12.29 -3.22 -12.93
N TYR A 117 12.46 -1.92 -12.64
CA TYR A 117 12.62 -0.88 -13.66
C TYR A 117 14.01 -0.21 -13.70
N ARG A 118 15.00 -0.75 -12.98
CA ARG A 118 16.39 -0.26 -13.00
C ARG A 118 17.22 -0.87 -14.12
#